data_AF-A0A934AB69-F1
#
_entry.id   AF-A0A934AB69-F1
#
_cell.length_a   1.000
_cell.length_b   1.000
_cell.length_c   1.000
_cell.angle_alpha   90.00
_cell.angle_beta   90.00
_cell.angle_gamma   90.00
#
_symmetry.space_group_name_H-M   'P 1'
#
loop_
_entity.id
_entity.type
_entity.pdbx_description
1 polymer ?
#
loop_
_entity_poly.entity_id
_entity_poly.type
_entity_poly.pdbx_seq_one_letter_code
_entity_poly.pdbx_strand_id
1 'polypeptide(L)'
;MRLDHLKRLYEELKSDGIIFSFSGPLSQVILESIGETVRKKMQMESTGFGTIQRVFSILVEQAQNILSYSAEITPAAGDGDETIRSGVLVLGFEKPHHYVCCGNYISMEKVESLKQELSTIRDLAPDALQKLYRKRRKADPPSDSMGAGLGLIEIARRSTGPVAFDIQPINARIAFLTVKAVI
;
A
#
# COMPACT_ATOMS: atom_id res chain seq x y z
N MET A 1 15.81 21.17 7.07
CA MET A 1 14.43 21.59 6.71
C MET A 1 14.26 23.05 7.09
N ARG A 2 13.71 23.92 6.22
CA ARG A 2 13.34 25.29 6.63
C ARG A 2 12.09 25.25 7.50
N LEU A 3 11.94 26.19 8.44
CA LEU A 3 10.83 26.20 9.41
C LEU A 3 9.44 26.30 8.75
N ASP A 4 9.33 26.91 7.59
CA ASP A 4 8.08 27.09 6.83
C ASP A 4 7.63 25.83 6.07
N HIS A 5 8.50 24.85 5.86
CA HIS A 5 8.17 23.65 5.09
C HIS A 5 7.10 22.79 5.78
N LEU A 6 7.12 22.68 7.12
CA LEU A 6 6.17 21.84 7.84
C LEU A 6 4.73 22.37 7.71
N LYS A 7 4.57 23.70 7.76
CA LYS A 7 3.26 24.32 7.55
C LYS A 7 2.73 24.03 6.14
N ARG A 8 3.56 24.19 5.11
CA ARG A 8 3.16 23.89 3.72
C ARG A 8 2.76 22.44 3.53
N LEU A 9 3.57 21.51 4.04
CA LEU A 9 3.24 20.09 4.02
C LEU A 9 1.90 19.83 4.72
N TYR A 10 1.67 20.41 5.90
CA TYR A 10 0.40 20.24 6.62
C TYR A 10 -0.81 20.79 5.85
N GLU A 11 -0.63 21.91 5.15
CA GLU A 11 -1.67 22.50 4.30
C GLU A 11 -1.96 21.63 3.06
N GLU A 12 -0.93 21.06 2.42
CA GLU A 12 -1.05 20.13 1.29
C GLU A 12 -1.76 18.83 1.70
N LEU A 13 -1.36 18.22 2.84
CA LEU A 13 -2.04 17.03 3.36
C LEU A 13 -3.53 17.31 3.61
N LYS A 14 -3.85 18.50 4.13
CA LYS A 14 -5.24 18.89 4.40
C LYS A 14 -6.03 19.16 3.12
N SER A 15 -5.42 19.78 2.10
CA SER A 15 -6.10 20.04 0.81
C SER A 15 -6.44 18.74 0.08
N ASP A 16 -5.58 17.73 0.21
CA ASP A 16 -5.75 16.42 -0.44
C ASP A 16 -6.66 15.47 0.35
N GLY A 17 -7.26 15.96 1.45
CA GLY A 17 -8.14 15.18 2.31
C GLY A 17 -7.42 14.05 3.03
N ILE A 18 -6.11 14.16 3.26
CA ILE A 18 -5.32 13.14 3.93
C ILE A 18 -5.67 13.12 5.42
N ILE A 19 -6.16 11.97 5.88
CA ILE A 19 -6.58 11.73 7.26
C ILE A 19 -5.41 11.16 8.07
N PHE A 20 -4.55 10.37 7.43
CA PHE A 20 -3.39 9.75 8.04
C PHE A 20 -2.28 9.58 7.00
N SER A 21 -1.04 9.86 7.40
CA SER A 21 0.15 9.62 6.58
C SER A 21 1.30 9.11 7.44
N PHE A 22 2.00 8.10 6.95
CA PHE A 22 3.22 7.56 7.52
C PHE A 22 4.31 7.56 6.46
N SER A 23 5.54 7.91 6.83
CA SER A 23 6.71 7.85 5.95
C SER A 23 7.91 7.37 6.76
N GLY A 24 8.54 6.29 6.33
CA GLY A 24 9.76 5.78 6.93
C GLY A 24 9.77 4.25 7.09
N PRO A 25 10.59 3.73 8.02
CA PRO A 25 10.78 2.30 8.22
C PRO A 25 9.52 1.63 8.75
N LEU A 26 9.04 0.60 8.05
CA LEU A 26 7.90 -0.20 8.43
C LEU A 26 8.35 -1.56 8.97
N SER A 27 7.81 -1.93 10.13
CA SER A 27 7.90 -3.27 10.72
C SER A 27 6.49 -3.80 11.02
N GLN A 28 6.37 -5.07 11.39
CA GLN A 28 5.06 -5.65 11.71
C GLN A 28 4.40 -4.92 12.91
N VAL A 29 5.18 -4.60 13.94
CA VAL A 29 4.71 -3.87 15.13
C VAL A 29 4.19 -2.47 14.78
N ILE A 30 4.89 -1.77 13.88
CA ILE A 30 4.45 -0.45 13.41
C ILE A 30 3.15 -0.58 12.62
N LEU A 31 3.01 -1.59 11.76
CA LEU A 31 1.80 -1.83 10.98
C LEU A 31 0.57 -2.05 11.88
N GLU A 32 0.70 -2.85 12.94
CA GLU A 32 -0.38 -3.08 13.91
C GLU A 32 -0.82 -1.76 14.57
N SER A 33 0.15 -0.94 14.99
CA SER A 33 -0.09 0.37 15.61
C SER A 33 -0.76 1.37 14.66
N ILE A 34 -0.33 1.40 13.39
CA ILE A 34 -0.96 2.21 12.33
C ILE A 34 -2.41 1.77 12.15
N GLY A 35 -2.64 0.47 12.07
CA GLY A 35 -3.95 -0.12 11.87
C GLY A 35 -4.96 0.25 12.95
N GLU A 36 -4.55 0.19 14.22
CA GLU A 36 -5.37 0.66 15.34
C GLU A 36 -5.68 2.16 15.27
N THR A 37 -4.68 2.96 14.95
CA THR A 37 -4.80 4.43 14.83
C THR A 37 -5.81 4.80 13.75
N VAL A 38 -5.70 4.17 12.57
CA VAL A 38 -6.62 4.38 11.45
C VAL A 38 -8.06 3.98 11.82
N ARG A 39 -8.26 2.82 12.46
CA ARG A 39 -9.60 2.39 12.89
C ARG A 39 -10.24 3.41 13.84
N LYS A 40 -9.51 3.83 14.88
CA LYS A 40 -10.00 4.82 15.86
C LYS A 40 -10.37 6.12 15.16
N LYS A 41 -9.51 6.61 14.26
CA LYS A 41 -9.74 7.86 13.51
C LYS A 41 -11.00 7.79 12.65
N MET A 42 -11.22 6.69 11.91
CA MET A 42 -12.42 6.51 11.09
C MET A 42 -13.71 6.35 11.91
N GLN A 43 -13.62 5.72 13.09
CA GLN A 43 -14.75 5.62 14.02
C GLN A 43 -15.19 6.99 14.53
N MET A 44 -14.23 7.88 14.85
CA MET A 44 -14.53 9.26 15.26
C MET A 44 -15.24 10.07 14.16
N GLU A 45 -14.98 9.74 12.90
CA GLU A 45 -15.62 10.36 11.73
C GLU A 45 -16.95 9.69 11.35
N SER A 46 -17.50 8.82 12.21
CA SER A 46 -18.76 8.10 12.01
C SER A 46 -18.79 7.24 10.74
N THR A 47 -17.63 6.73 10.32
CA THR A 47 -17.54 5.85 9.15
C THR A 47 -18.19 4.49 9.43
N GLY A 48 -18.96 3.97 8.49
CA GLY A 48 -19.59 2.66 8.62
C GLY A 48 -18.58 1.52 8.80
N PHE A 49 -18.88 0.57 9.69
CA PHE A 49 -18.00 -0.55 10.04
C PHE A 49 -17.48 -1.35 8.84
N GLY A 50 -18.34 -1.59 7.83
CA GLY A 50 -17.94 -2.29 6.61
C GLY A 50 -16.86 -1.55 5.80
N THR A 51 -16.91 -0.22 5.77
CA THR A 51 -15.88 0.61 5.12
C THR A 51 -14.58 0.62 5.93
N ILE A 52 -14.67 0.67 7.26
CA ILE A 52 -13.49 0.56 8.15
C ILE A 52 -12.76 -0.77 7.92
N GLN A 53 -13.49 -1.88 7.83
CA GLN A 53 -12.91 -3.20 7.55
C GLN A 53 -12.24 -3.25 6.17
N ARG A 54 -12.84 -2.66 5.14
CA ARG A 54 -12.25 -2.57 3.80
C ARG A 54 -10.97 -1.73 3.78
N VAL A 55 -10.99 -0.54 4.42
CA VAL A 55 -9.80 0.31 4.57
C VAL A 55 -8.70 -0.43 5.30
N PHE A 56 -8.99 -1.06 6.43
CA PHE A 56 -8.00 -1.80 7.20
C PHE A 56 -7.39 -2.96 6.38
N SER A 57 -8.21 -3.74 5.69
CA SER A 57 -7.75 -4.82 4.82
C SER A 57 -6.80 -4.31 3.75
N ILE A 58 -7.18 -3.26 3.01
CA ILE A 58 -6.34 -2.68 1.96
C ILE A 58 -5.07 -2.08 2.55
N LEU A 59 -5.15 -1.42 3.72
CA LEU A 59 -4.00 -0.85 4.41
C LEU A 59 -2.96 -1.91 4.77
N VAL A 60 -3.39 -3.07 5.29
CA VAL A 60 -2.50 -4.19 5.61
C VAL A 60 -1.81 -4.72 4.36
N GLU A 61 -2.55 -4.95 3.28
CA GLU A 61 -1.96 -5.43 2.02
C GLU A 61 -1.00 -4.39 1.40
N GLN A 62 -1.31 -3.10 1.49
CA GLN A 62 -0.43 -2.03 1.01
C GLN A 62 0.85 -1.91 1.84
N ALA A 63 0.76 -2.11 3.14
CA ALA A 63 1.93 -2.21 4.02
C ALA A 63 2.77 -3.44 3.69
N GLN A 64 2.14 -4.60 3.45
CA GLN A 64 2.83 -5.81 3.01
C GLN A 64 3.49 -5.65 1.64
N ASN A 65 2.93 -4.84 0.73
CA ASN A 65 3.58 -4.47 -0.52
C ASN A 65 4.91 -3.73 -0.25
N ILE A 66 4.93 -2.75 0.66
CA ILE A 66 6.17 -2.07 1.07
C ILE A 66 7.16 -3.10 1.64
N LEU A 67 6.70 -3.94 2.58
CA LEU A 67 7.50 -4.98 3.21
C LEU A 67 7.96 -6.06 2.24
N SER A 68 7.38 -6.20 1.05
CA SER A 68 7.75 -7.22 0.05
C SER A 68 8.65 -6.69 -1.07
N TYR A 69 8.48 -5.41 -1.41
CA TYR A 69 9.09 -4.84 -2.62
C TYR A 69 10.05 -3.69 -2.36
N SER A 70 10.08 -3.09 -1.18
CA SER A 70 10.95 -1.94 -0.93
C SER A 70 12.42 -2.29 -1.15
N ALA A 71 13.08 -1.51 -2.00
CA ALA A 71 14.52 -1.54 -2.21
C ALA A 71 15.29 -0.80 -1.11
N GLU A 72 14.60 0.00 -0.28
CA GLU A 72 15.18 0.64 0.90
C GLU A 72 15.10 -0.30 2.09
N ILE A 73 16.20 -1.02 2.33
CA ILE A 73 16.34 -1.97 3.42
C ILE A 73 17.28 -1.41 4.48
N THR A 74 16.81 -1.39 5.73
CA THR A 74 17.62 -1.07 6.90
C THR A 74 17.85 -2.36 7.69
N PRO A 75 19.11 -2.75 7.96
CA PRO A 75 19.41 -3.85 8.87
C PRO A 75 18.83 -3.53 10.26
N ALA A 76 18.17 -4.50 10.90
CA ALA A 76 17.78 -4.34 12.30
C ALA A 76 19.03 -4.17 13.18
N ALA A 77 18.96 -3.28 14.17
CA ALA A 77 20.09 -2.96 15.05
C ALA A 77 20.35 -4.01 16.17
N GLY A 78 19.89 -5.26 16.01
CA GLY A 78 20.02 -6.32 17.03
C GLY A 78 19.88 -7.73 16.44
N ASP A 79 19.98 -8.75 17.29
CA ASP A 79 19.90 -10.21 16.97
C ASP A 79 18.56 -10.68 16.35
N GLY A 80 17.66 -9.75 16.01
CA GLY A 80 16.40 -10.05 15.33
C GLY A 80 16.56 -9.97 13.83
N ASP A 81 16.20 -11.04 13.13
CA ASP A 81 16.22 -11.20 11.66
C ASP A 81 15.19 -10.31 10.91
N GLU A 82 14.61 -9.30 11.59
CA GLU A 82 13.51 -8.51 11.04
C GLU A 82 14.06 -7.42 10.10
N THR A 83 14.05 -7.72 8.80
CA THR A 83 14.43 -6.75 7.77
C THR A 83 13.44 -5.58 7.76
N ILE A 84 13.90 -4.38 8.11
CA ILE A 84 13.07 -3.17 8.09
C ILE A 84 13.07 -2.58 6.68
N ARG A 85 11.89 -2.25 6.16
CA ARG A 85 11.72 -1.71 4.81
C ARG A 85 11.01 -0.37 4.84
N SER A 86 11.48 0.58 4.04
CA SER A 86 10.94 1.94 4.05
C SER A 86 9.90 2.17 2.98
N GLY A 87 8.92 3.02 3.29
CA GLY A 87 7.92 3.48 2.34
C GLY A 87 7.01 4.56 2.91
N VAL A 88 6.04 4.96 2.11
CA VAL A 88 5.01 5.93 2.43
C VAL A 88 3.66 5.24 2.39
N LEU A 89 2.81 5.50 3.37
CA LEU A 89 1.45 4.99 3.47
C LEU A 89 0.51 6.15 3.81
N VAL A 90 -0.53 6.31 3.02
CA VAL A 90 -1.49 7.42 3.12
C VAL A 90 -2.90 6.85 3.13
N LEU A 91 -3.71 7.32 4.07
CA LEU A 91 -5.17 7.21 4.04
C LEU A 91 -5.74 8.60 3.87
N GLY A 92 -6.55 8.78 2.84
CA GLY A 92 -7.29 10.01 2.62
C GLY A 92 -8.76 9.77 2.33
N PHE A 93 -9.47 10.88 2.20
CA PHE A 93 -10.88 10.92 1.89
C PHE A 93 -11.15 11.99 0.84
N GLU A 94 -11.58 11.54 -0.33
CA GLU A 94 -11.97 12.36 -1.47
C GLU A 94 -13.45 12.09 -1.71
N LYS A 95 -14.31 12.99 -1.21
CA LYS A 95 -15.77 12.75 -1.10
C LYS A 95 -16.36 12.18 -2.41
N PRO A 96 -17.14 11.08 -2.33
CA PRO A 96 -17.59 10.36 -1.13
C PRO A 96 -16.70 9.17 -0.71
N HIS A 97 -15.49 9.04 -1.25
CA HIS A 97 -14.68 7.83 -1.16
C HIS A 97 -13.46 7.96 -0.24
N HIS A 98 -13.16 6.89 0.49
CA HIS A 98 -11.85 6.75 1.10
C HIS A 98 -10.86 6.24 0.05
N TYR A 99 -9.60 6.56 0.22
CA TYR A 99 -8.54 5.93 -0.56
C TYR A 99 -7.35 5.59 0.33
N VAL A 100 -6.70 4.48 -0.01
CA VAL A 100 -5.42 4.09 0.57
C VAL A 100 -4.38 4.13 -0.54
N CYS A 101 -3.32 4.88 -0.31
CA CYS A 101 -2.18 4.98 -1.21
C CYS A 101 -0.92 4.50 -0.48
N CYS A 102 -0.07 3.77 -1.17
CA CYS A 102 1.30 3.55 -0.70
C CYS A 102 2.31 3.88 -1.79
N GLY A 103 3.55 4.08 -1.38
CA GLY A 103 4.66 4.13 -2.31
C GLY A 103 5.98 3.75 -1.66
N ASN A 104 6.86 3.14 -2.45
CA ASN A 104 8.19 2.73 -2.02
C ASN A 104 9.10 2.63 -3.24
N TYR A 105 10.41 2.74 -3.02
CA TYR A 105 11.36 2.40 -4.07
C TYR A 105 11.33 0.90 -4.36
N ILE A 106 11.48 0.53 -5.62
CA ILE A 106 11.61 -0.84 -6.10
C ILE A 106 12.87 -0.96 -6.97
N SER A 107 13.46 -2.16 -7.02
CA SER A 107 14.52 -2.45 -7.99
C SER A 107 13.99 -2.36 -9.41
N MET A 108 14.80 -1.87 -10.34
CA MET A 108 14.49 -1.87 -11.78
C MET A 108 14.17 -3.28 -12.31
N GLU A 109 14.73 -4.33 -11.70
CA GLU A 109 14.46 -5.73 -12.05
C GLU A 109 13.00 -6.13 -11.78
N LYS A 110 12.33 -5.49 -10.81
CA LYS A 110 10.92 -5.76 -10.47
C LYS A 110 9.92 -4.91 -11.25
N VAL A 111 10.37 -3.89 -11.99
CA VAL A 111 9.48 -2.91 -12.63
C VAL A 111 8.56 -3.59 -13.64
N GLU A 112 9.11 -4.39 -14.56
CA GLU A 112 8.31 -4.97 -15.64
C GLU A 112 7.31 -6.00 -15.12
N SER A 113 7.71 -6.85 -14.18
CA SER A 113 6.83 -7.86 -13.58
C SER A 113 5.69 -7.21 -12.77
N LEU A 114 6.00 -6.20 -11.93
CA LEU A 114 4.97 -5.47 -11.17
C LEU A 114 4.03 -4.68 -12.09
N LYS A 115 4.55 -4.06 -13.15
CA LYS A 115 3.74 -3.33 -14.11
C LYS A 115 2.75 -4.24 -14.84
N GLN A 116 3.21 -5.41 -15.28
CA GLN A 116 2.35 -6.41 -15.93
C GLN A 116 1.28 -6.93 -14.97
N GLU A 117 1.66 -7.24 -13.73
CA GLU A 117 0.73 -7.73 -12.71
C GLU A 117 -0.34 -6.68 -12.36
N LEU A 118 0.07 -5.44 -12.07
CA LEU A 118 -0.84 -4.34 -11.74
C LEU A 118 -1.76 -3.99 -12.91
N SER A 119 -1.24 -3.98 -14.14
CA SER A 119 -2.03 -3.72 -15.35
C SER A 119 -3.07 -4.82 -15.56
N THR A 120 -2.67 -6.09 -15.41
CA THR A 120 -3.59 -7.24 -15.50
C THR A 120 -4.71 -7.09 -14.47
N ILE A 121 -4.37 -6.84 -13.20
CA ILE A 121 -5.36 -6.75 -12.12
C ILE A 121 -6.30 -5.55 -12.32
N ARG A 122 -5.78 -4.39 -12.75
CA ARG A 122 -6.57 -3.18 -13.03
C ARG A 122 -7.65 -3.42 -14.08
N ASP A 123 -7.34 -4.20 -15.11
CA ASP A 123 -8.20 -4.38 -16.28
C ASP A 123 -9.20 -5.55 -16.12
N LEU A 124 -9.15 -6.30 -15.02
CA LEU A 124 -10.07 -7.42 -14.75
C LEU A 124 -11.39 -6.96 -14.12
N ALA A 125 -12.48 -7.55 -14.60
CA ALA A 125 -13.80 -7.41 -13.98
C ALA A 125 -13.86 -8.08 -12.58
N PRO A 126 -14.79 -7.67 -11.70
CA PRO A 126 -14.89 -8.20 -10.34
C PRO A 126 -15.01 -9.73 -10.22
N ASP A 127 -15.74 -10.37 -11.14
CA ASP A 127 -15.89 -11.83 -11.15
C ASP A 127 -14.58 -12.53 -11.56
N ALA A 128 -13.84 -11.94 -12.50
CA ALA A 128 -12.55 -12.42 -12.95
C ALA A 128 -11.48 -12.23 -11.87
N LEU A 129 -11.49 -11.10 -11.15
CA LEU A 129 -10.66 -10.89 -9.96
C LEU A 129 -10.94 -11.94 -8.88
N GLN A 130 -12.21 -12.26 -8.63
CA GLN A 130 -12.61 -13.29 -7.68
C GLN A 130 -12.13 -14.69 -8.10
N LYS A 131 -12.21 -15.02 -9.40
CA LYS A 131 -11.68 -16.28 -9.97
C LYS A 131 -10.16 -16.34 -9.85
N LEU A 132 -9.46 -15.26 -10.20
CA LEU A 132 -8.01 -15.15 -10.12
C LEU A 132 -7.52 -15.32 -8.67
N TYR A 133 -8.17 -14.65 -7.71
CA TYR A 133 -7.86 -14.80 -6.29
C TYR A 133 -8.01 -16.25 -5.82
N ARG A 134 -9.12 -16.91 -6.16
CA ARG A 134 -9.35 -18.32 -5.79
C ARG A 134 -8.32 -19.26 -6.42
N LYS A 135 -7.92 -18.98 -7.66
CA LYS A 135 -6.89 -19.75 -8.37
C LYS A 135 -5.54 -19.59 -7.69
N ARG A 136 -5.10 -18.36 -7.44
CA ARG A 136 -3.82 -18.05 -6.78
C ARG A 136 -3.73 -18.61 -5.37
N ARG A 137 -4.81 -18.54 -4.58
CA ARG A 137 -4.86 -19.10 -3.23
C ARG A 137 -4.75 -20.64 -3.17
N LYS A 138 -5.04 -21.33 -4.27
CA LYS A 138 -4.94 -22.80 -4.38
C LYS A 138 -3.63 -23.27 -5.01
N ALA A 139 -2.88 -22.36 -5.63
CA ALA A 139 -1.58 -22.67 -6.19
C ALA A 139 -0.53 -22.68 -5.08
N ASP A 140 0.47 -23.56 -5.21
CA ASP A 140 1.63 -23.47 -4.34
C ASP A 140 2.32 -22.12 -4.54
N PRO A 141 2.75 -21.44 -3.46
CA PRO A 141 3.47 -20.18 -3.60
C PRO A 141 4.74 -20.43 -4.41
N PRO A 142 5.04 -19.62 -5.46
CA PRO A 142 6.35 -19.65 -6.10
C PRO A 142 7.45 -19.59 -5.05
N SER A 143 8.52 -20.37 -5.24
CA SER A 143 9.65 -20.47 -4.31
C SER A 143 10.33 -19.13 -3.98
N ASP A 144 10.19 -18.14 -4.86
CA ASP A 144 10.70 -16.77 -4.72
C ASP A 144 9.63 -15.74 -4.30
N SER A 145 8.38 -16.17 -4.09
CA SER A 145 7.30 -15.28 -3.68
C SER A 145 7.00 -15.45 -2.20
N MET A 146 7.22 -14.39 -1.43
CA MET A 146 6.69 -14.22 -0.06
C MET A 146 5.16 -14.04 -0.08
N GLY A 147 4.42 -14.87 -0.82
CA GLY A 147 2.99 -14.62 -1.10
C GLY A 147 2.73 -13.40 -2.01
N ALA A 148 3.80 -12.84 -2.58
CA ALA A 148 3.82 -11.66 -3.45
C ALA A 148 2.87 -11.87 -4.65
N GLY A 149 1.78 -11.09 -4.65
CA GLY A 149 0.79 -11.06 -5.73
C GLY A 149 -0.63 -11.45 -5.31
N LEU A 150 -0.83 -12.20 -4.22
CA LEU A 150 -2.18 -12.39 -3.67
C LEU A 150 -2.73 -11.07 -3.11
N GLY A 151 -1.87 -10.28 -2.45
CA GLY A 151 -2.24 -9.00 -1.84
C GLY A 151 -2.69 -7.95 -2.85
N LEU A 152 -2.01 -7.84 -3.99
CA LEU A 152 -2.43 -6.93 -5.08
C LEU A 152 -3.83 -7.29 -5.61
N ILE A 153 -4.15 -8.58 -5.71
CA ILE A 153 -5.48 -9.05 -6.13
C ILE A 153 -6.52 -8.75 -5.04
N GLU A 154 -6.18 -8.95 -3.76
CA GLU A 154 -7.09 -8.64 -2.66
C GLU A 154 -7.37 -7.13 -2.57
N ILE A 155 -6.38 -6.27 -2.77
CA ILE A 155 -6.55 -4.81 -2.87
C ILE A 155 -7.58 -4.47 -3.95
N ALA A 156 -7.40 -4.99 -5.17
CA ALA A 156 -8.33 -4.73 -6.26
C ALA A 156 -9.74 -5.26 -6.00
N ARG A 157 -9.88 -6.45 -5.39
CA ARG A 157 -11.20 -7.01 -5.03
C ARG A 157 -11.94 -6.22 -3.97
N ARG A 158 -11.22 -5.55 -3.07
CA ARG A 158 -11.79 -4.75 -1.98
C ARG A 158 -12.03 -3.29 -2.37
N SER A 159 -11.44 -2.86 -3.48
CA SER A 159 -11.62 -1.53 -4.05
C SER A 159 -12.99 -1.39 -4.74
N THR A 160 -13.53 -0.18 -4.78
CA THR A 160 -14.78 0.15 -5.50
C THR A 160 -14.56 0.46 -6.98
N GLY A 161 -13.31 0.65 -7.39
CA GLY A 161 -12.91 0.86 -8.78
C GLY A 161 -11.54 0.25 -9.08
N PRO A 162 -11.05 0.41 -10.32
CA PRO A 162 -9.74 -0.09 -10.71
C PRO A 162 -8.63 0.50 -9.85
N VAL A 163 -7.64 -0.32 -9.50
CA VAL A 163 -6.43 0.14 -8.80
C VAL A 163 -5.64 1.04 -9.72
N ALA A 164 -5.31 2.24 -9.26
CA ALA A 164 -4.41 3.15 -9.96
C ALA A 164 -2.98 2.89 -9.49
N PHE A 165 -2.03 2.97 -10.41
CA PHE A 165 -0.61 2.84 -10.06
C PHE A 165 0.25 3.68 -11.01
N ASP A 166 1.42 4.05 -10.52
CA ASP A 166 2.46 4.73 -11.29
C ASP A 166 3.84 4.18 -10.89
N ILE A 167 4.76 4.13 -11.85
CA ILE A 167 6.14 3.71 -11.63
C ILE A 167 7.06 4.75 -12.25
N GLN A 168 7.75 5.51 -11.42
CA GLN A 168 8.63 6.59 -11.85
C GLN A 168 10.09 6.14 -11.73
N PRO A 169 10.83 5.96 -12.84
CA PRO A 169 12.25 5.68 -12.79
C PRO A 169 13.00 6.82 -12.11
N ILE A 170 13.86 6.48 -11.14
CA ILE A 170 14.67 7.47 -10.41
C ILE A 170 16.10 7.46 -10.94
N ASN A 171 16.63 6.27 -11.19
CA ASN A 171 17.92 6.05 -11.84
C ASN A 171 17.98 4.63 -12.44
N ALA A 172 19.15 4.20 -12.91
CA ALA A 172 19.34 2.89 -13.53
C ALA A 172 19.12 1.68 -12.59
N ARG A 173 19.01 1.90 -11.27
CA ARG A 173 18.88 0.82 -10.27
C ARG A 173 17.50 0.77 -9.63
N ILE A 174 16.85 1.91 -9.43
CA ILE A 174 15.58 1.99 -8.71
C ILE A 174 14.53 2.87 -9.41
N ALA A 175 13.27 2.52 -9.18
CA ALA A 175 12.09 3.30 -9.51
C ALA A 175 11.24 3.51 -8.25
N PHE A 176 10.38 4.53 -8.23
CA PHE A 176 9.39 4.72 -7.17
C PHE A 176 8.03 4.20 -7.65
N LEU A 177 7.52 3.17 -6.96
CA LEU A 177 6.18 2.62 -7.21
C LEU A 177 5.18 3.37 -6.34
N THR A 178 4.05 3.76 -6.93
CA THR A 178 2.87 4.27 -6.22
C THR A 178 1.67 3.39 -6.56
N VAL A 179 0.87 3.00 -5.55
CA VAL A 179 -0.38 2.24 -5.73
C VAL A 179 -1.49 2.91 -4.93
N LYS A 180 -2.59 3.31 -5.60
CA LYS A 180 -3.78 3.93 -5.00
C LYS A 180 -5.02 3.05 -5.22
N ALA A 181 -5.73 2.77 -4.13
CA ALA A 181 -6.97 2.01 -4.10
C ALA A 181 -8.10 2.86 -3.49
N VAL A 182 -9.26 2.87 -4.14
CA VAL A 182 -10.45 3.67 -3.74
C VAL A 182 -11.52 2.75 -3.14
N ILE A 183 -12.23 3.20 -2.11
CA ILE A 183 -13.10 2.38 -1.22
C ILE A 183 -14.48 3.01 -1.04
#